data_AF-A0A8B9Z170-F1
#
_entry.id   AF-A0A8B9Z170-F1
#
_cell.length_a   1.000
_cell.length_b   1.000
_cell.length_c   1.000
_cell.angle_alpha   90.00
_cell.angle_beta   90.00
_cell.angle_gamma   90.00
#
_symmetry.space_group_name_H-M   'P 1'
#
loop_
_entity.id
_entity.type
_entity.pdbx_description
1 polymer ?
#
loop_
_entity_poly.entity_id
_entity_poly.type
_entity_poly.pdbx_seq_one_letter_code
_entity_poly.pdbx_strand_id
1 'polypeptide(L)'
;CPFAVHESLEYYKNYYFPMSFGQHADYHCIHGYTTPSGEYWVRMVCSERGWYPEPKCLKQCHVRQLENGYFSYGRKNVYKEGERVKYVCSDDYYAEHKDGQVTCTKDDWSPPPRCIRKSKCARILLRFLAKTDKSSFYPLTCGMVCMTMSDGVSRYLSFAGL
;
A
#
# COMPACT_ATOMS: atom_id res chain seq x y z
N CYS A 1 13.59 -7.56 -34.90
CA CYS A 1 13.25 -7.42 -33.48
C CYS A 1 12.88 -8.78 -32.89
N PRO A 2 13.50 -9.16 -31.75
CA PRO A 2 13.27 -10.45 -31.10
C PRO A 2 11.91 -10.51 -30.40
N PHE A 3 11.51 -11.70 -29.93
CA PHE A 3 10.38 -11.84 -29.02
C PHE A 3 10.70 -11.16 -27.68
N ALA A 4 9.82 -10.28 -27.19
CA ALA A 4 10.01 -9.63 -25.90
C ALA A 4 9.33 -10.47 -24.80
N VAL A 5 10.12 -11.11 -23.94
CA VAL A 5 9.60 -11.93 -22.84
C VAL A 5 9.34 -11.04 -21.64
N HIS A 6 8.09 -10.93 -21.21
CA HIS A 6 7.71 -10.26 -19.97
C HIS A 6 6.47 -10.94 -19.37
N GLU A 7 6.45 -11.12 -18.05
CA GLU A 7 5.42 -11.90 -17.33
C GLU A 7 4.01 -11.32 -17.43
N SER A 8 3.90 -10.01 -17.63
CA SER A 8 2.63 -9.29 -17.73
C SER A 8 2.18 -8.97 -19.16
N LEU A 9 2.84 -9.58 -20.16
CA LEU A 9 2.56 -9.38 -21.57
C LEU A 9 2.09 -10.65 -22.27
N GLU A 10 1.13 -10.50 -23.18
CA GLU A 10 0.67 -11.53 -24.11
C GLU A 10 0.71 -11.03 -25.55
N TYR A 11 0.88 -11.97 -26.49
CA TYR A 11 0.88 -11.73 -27.93
C TYR A 11 -0.14 -12.63 -28.60
N TYR A 12 -0.67 -12.21 -29.76
CA TYR A 12 -1.44 -13.14 -30.58
C TYR A 12 -0.58 -14.32 -31.04
N LYS A 13 -1.17 -15.51 -31.03
CA LYS A 13 -0.51 -16.78 -31.37
C LYS A 13 -0.02 -16.87 -32.82
N ASN A 14 -0.46 -15.96 -33.70
CA ASN A 14 -0.15 -15.95 -35.13
C ASN A 14 1.07 -15.08 -35.49
N TYR A 15 1.74 -14.45 -34.51
CA TYR A 15 2.98 -13.71 -34.78
C TYR A 15 4.19 -14.63 -34.82
N TYR A 16 5.01 -14.45 -35.87
CA TYR A 16 6.26 -15.16 -36.06
C TYR A 16 7.43 -14.22 -35.74
N PHE A 17 8.30 -14.64 -34.84
CA PHE A 17 9.50 -13.90 -34.44
C PHE A 17 10.75 -14.64 -34.92
N PRO A 18 11.87 -13.92 -35.19
CA PRO A 18 12.04 -12.46 -35.09
C PRO A 18 11.38 -11.70 -36.25
N MET A 19 10.94 -10.47 -35.99
CA MET A 19 10.34 -9.60 -37.02
C MET A 19 11.35 -8.69 -37.70
N SER A 20 11.15 -8.40 -38.99
CA SER A 20 11.95 -7.48 -39.79
C SER A 20 11.63 -6.01 -39.48
N PHE A 21 12.55 -5.10 -39.83
CA PHE A 21 12.33 -3.66 -39.72
C PHE A 21 11.02 -3.23 -40.42
N GLY A 22 10.24 -2.37 -39.78
CA GLY A 22 8.94 -1.88 -40.25
C GLY A 22 7.77 -2.85 -40.02
N GLN A 23 8.02 -4.12 -39.69
CA GLN A 23 6.93 -5.02 -39.25
C GLN A 23 6.41 -4.62 -37.87
N HIS A 24 5.19 -5.03 -37.58
CA HIS A 24 4.51 -4.67 -36.34
C HIS A 24 3.90 -5.90 -35.66
N ALA A 25 3.81 -5.82 -34.35
CA ALA A 25 3.10 -6.76 -33.52
C ALA A 25 2.25 -5.99 -32.51
N ASP A 26 1.11 -6.56 -32.15
CA ASP A 26 0.24 -5.99 -31.13
C ASP A 26 0.49 -6.78 -29.84
N TYR A 27 0.86 -6.07 -28.77
CA TYR A 27 1.03 -6.67 -27.44
C TYR A 27 -0.14 -6.31 -26.55
N HIS A 28 -0.50 -7.24 -25.67
CA HIS A 28 -1.61 -7.13 -24.75
C HIS A 28 -1.09 -7.24 -23.32
N CYS A 29 -1.67 -6.46 -22.41
CA CYS A 29 -1.42 -6.63 -20.98
C CYS A 29 -2.38 -7.66 -20.39
N ILE A 30 -1.86 -8.54 -19.54
CA ILE A 30 -2.70 -9.50 -18.80
C ILE A 30 -3.64 -8.77 -17.84
N HIS A 31 -4.66 -9.48 -17.35
CA HIS A 31 -5.63 -8.92 -16.41
C HIS A 31 -4.96 -8.32 -15.16
N GLY A 32 -5.38 -7.10 -14.79
CA GLY A 32 -4.78 -6.35 -13.69
C GLY A 32 -3.50 -5.60 -14.06
N TYR A 33 -3.17 -5.50 -15.34
CA TYR A 33 -2.10 -4.64 -15.87
C TYR A 33 -2.62 -3.77 -17.01
N THR A 34 -1.92 -2.69 -17.31
CA THR A 34 -2.26 -1.76 -18.39
C THR A 34 -1.02 -1.11 -18.97
N THR A 35 -1.10 -0.62 -20.21
CA THR A 35 -0.01 0.12 -20.83
C THR A 35 0.21 1.46 -20.11
N PRO A 36 1.36 2.13 -20.30
CA PRO A 36 1.58 3.47 -19.76
C PRO A 36 0.49 4.49 -20.14
N SER A 37 -0.09 4.35 -21.35
CA SER A 37 -1.21 5.18 -21.83
C SER A 37 -2.57 4.83 -21.19
N GLY A 38 -2.69 3.69 -20.52
CA GLY A 38 -3.95 3.23 -19.90
C GLY A 38 -4.79 2.32 -20.81
N GLU A 39 -4.22 1.87 -21.93
CA GLU A 39 -4.87 0.92 -22.84
C GLU A 39 -4.56 -0.52 -22.44
N TYR A 40 -5.34 -1.46 -22.97
CA TYR A 40 -5.13 -2.90 -22.73
C TYR A 40 -4.14 -3.52 -23.72
N TRP A 41 -3.87 -2.87 -24.83
CA TRP A 41 -2.96 -3.31 -25.89
C TRP A 41 -2.38 -2.10 -26.61
N VAL A 42 -1.22 -2.29 -27.25
CA VAL A 42 -0.60 -1.29 -28.11
C VAL A 42 0.07 -1.99 -29.29
N ARG A 43 -0.01 -1.38 -30.46
CA ARG A 43 0.80 -1.76 -31.63
C ARG A 43 2.22 -1.25 -31.48
N MET A 44 3.18 -2.17 -31.52
CA MET A 44 4.60 -1.86 -31.58
C MET A 44 5.15 -2.15 -32.98
N VAL A 45 6.08 -1.32 -33.43
CA VAL A 45 6.76 -1.42 -34.72
C VAL A 45 8.22 -1.75 -34.48
N CYS A 46 8.77 -2.65 -35.29
CA CYS A 46 10.19 -2.97 -35.25
C CYS A 46 10.98 -1.83 -35.91
N SER A 47 11.72 -1.10 -35.09
CA SER A 47 12.61 -0.01 -35.51
C SER A 47 14.07 -0.46 -35.47
N GLU A 48 14.99 0.42 -35.89
CA GLU A 48 16.44 0.19 -35.79
C GLU A 48 16.90 -0.02 -34.35
N ARG A 49 16.19 0.58 -33.38
CA ARG A 49 16.49 0.47 -31.93
C ARG A 49 15.76 -0.67 -31.24
N GLY A 50 15.04 -1.51 -31.98
CA GLY A 50 14.17 -2.55 -31.42
C GLY A 50 12.69 -2.14 -31.46
N TRP A 51 11.89 -2.70 -30.55
CA TRP A 51 10.45 -2.44 -30.49
C TRP A 51 10.13 -1.02 -30.06
N TYR A 52 9.25 -0.34 -30.80
CA TYR A 52 8.76 0.97 -30.45
C TYR A 52 7.22 1.07 -30.58
N PRO A 53 6.49 1.54 -29.53
CA PRO A 53 7.00 1.79 -28.19
C PRO A 53 7.51 0.50 -27.54
N GLU A 54 8.39 0.64 -26.56
CA GLU A 54 8.88 -0.51 -25.80
C GLU A 54 7.68 -1.18 -25.08
N PRO A 55 7.50 -2.50 -25.23
CA PRO A 55 6.41 -3.21 -24.58
C PRO A 55 6.51 -3.10 -23.07
N LYS A 56 5.51 -2.47 -22.43
CA LYS A 56 5.48 -2.29 -20.98
C LYS A 56 4.05 -2.38 -20.47
N CYS A 57 3.87 -3.17 -19.42
CA CYS A 57 2.60 -3.32 -18.72
C CYS A 57 2.81 -3.00 -17.24
N LEU A 58 2.09 -1.99 -16.74
CA LEU A 58 2.10 -1.51 -15.37
C LEU A 58 0.98 -2.18 -14.58
N LYS A 59 1.25 -2.58 -13.34
CA LYS A 59 0.21 -3.12 -12.45
C LYS A 59 -0.92 -2.10 -12.25
N GLN A 60 -2.16 -2.58 -12.21
CA GLN A 60 -3.33 -1.83 -11.79
C GLN A 60 -3.70 -2.21 -10.35
N CYS A 61 -3.74 -1.22 -9.46
CA CYS A 61 -4.26 -1.36 -8.11
C CYS A 61 -5.66 -0.76 -8.04
N HIS A 62 -6.63 -1.58 -7.67
CA HIS A 62 -8.02 -1.16 -7.55
C HIS A 62 -8.28 -0.59 -6.16
N VAL A 63 -8.99 0.54 -6.10
CA VAL A 63 -9.54 1.04 -4.85
C VAL A 63 -10.64 0.09 -4.41
N ARG A 64 -10.43 -0.56 -3.26
CA ARG A 64 -11.42 -1.45 -2.62
C ARG A 64 -12.04 -0.73 -1.43
N GLN A 65 -13.14 -1.28 -0.91
CA GLN A 65 -13.69 -0.83 0.36
C GLN A 65 -12.63 -1.02 1.46
N LEU A 66 -12.35 0.07 2.18
CA LEU A 66 -11.46 0.07 3.33
C LEU A 66 -12.33 -0.05 4.59
N GLU A 67 -12.05 -1.04 5.43
CA GLU A 67 -12.77 -1.18 6.69
C GLU A 67 -12.46 0.00 7.61
N ASN A 68 -13.51 0.66 8.12
CA ASN A 68 -13.39 1.84 8.98
C ASN A 68 -12.62 3.01 8.34
N GLY A 69 -12.69 3.15 7.01
CA GLY A 69 -12.07 4.25 6.28
C GLY A 69 -12.49 4.30 4.81
N TYR A 70 -11.89 5.21 4.06
CA TYR A 70 -12.09 5.37 2.63
C TYR A 70 -10.86 6.00 1.97
N PHE A 71 -10.69 5.78 0.67
CA PHE A 71 -9.64 6.44 -0.10
C PHE A 71 -10.05 7.88 -0.40
N SER A 72 -9.16 8.81 -0.08
CA SER A 72 -9.33 10.24 -0.32
C SER A 72 -8.86 10.59 -1.74
N TYR A 73 -9.71 11.32 -2.46
CA TYR A 73 -9.55 11.87 -3.82
C TYR A 73 -9.96 11.00 -5.02
N GLY A 74 -10.75 11.68 -5.89
CA GLY A 74 -11.03 11.37 -7.29
C GLY A 74 -12.01 10.22 -7.50
N ARG A 75 -12.96 10.36 -8.42
CA ARG A 75 -13.80 9.25 -8.93
C ARG A 75 -13.00 8.10 -9.61
N LYS A 76 -11.68 8.05 -9.39
CA LYS A 76 -10.74 7.12 -9.98
C LYS A 76 -10.70 5.87 -9.10
N ASN A 77 -11.19 4.76 -9.64
CA ASN A 77 -11.22 3.49 -8.93
C ASN A 77 -10.00 2.61 -9.20
N VAL A 78 -9.07 3.06 -10.05
CA VAL A 78 -7.91 2.27 -10.52
C VAL A 78 -6.68 3.16 -10.59
N TYR A 79 -5.57 2.70 -10.02
CA TYR A 79 -4.28 3.38 -10.03
C TYR A 79 -3.23 2.51 -10.70
N LYS A 80 -2.27 3.14 -11.38
CA LYS A 80 -1.16 2.44 -12.04
C LYS A 80 0.04 2.33 -11.10
N GLU A 81 0.88 1.33 -11.32
CA GLU A 81 2.14 1.14 -10.62
C GLU A 81 2.94 2.46 -10.53
N GLY A 82 3.36 2.81 -9.32
CA GLY A 82 4.06 4.06 -9.00
C GLY A 82 3.14 5.21 -8.58
N GLU A 83 1.83 5.16 -8.85
CA GLU A 83 0.89 6.17 -8.38
C GLU A 83 0.62 6.03 -6.87
N ARG A 84 0.34 7.17 -6.23
CA ARG A 84 0.06 7.27 -4.79
C ARG A 84 -1.32 7.82 -4.53
N VAL A 85 -1.93 7.35 -3.46
CA VAL A 85 -3.24 7.81 -3.00
C VAL A 85 -3.26 7.89 -1.48
N LYS A 86 -4.04 8.84 -0.94
CA LYS A 86 -4.28 8.94 0.49
C LYS A 86 -5.55 8.18 0.87
N TYR A 87 -5.59 7.61 2.06
CA TYR A 87 -6.78 7.06 2.69
C TYR A 87 -7.03 7.77 4.01
N VAL A 88 -8.30 7.84 4.39
CA VAL A 88 -8.78 8.51 5.59
C VAL A 88 -9.57 7.49 6.39
N CYS A 89 -9.31 7.42 7.69
CA CYS A 89 -10.03 6.54 8.60
C CYS A 89 -11.22 7.28 9.24
N SER A 90 -12.24 6.53 9.63
CA SER A 90 -13.43 7.02 10.34
C SER A 90 -13.07 7.57 11.74
N ASP A 91 -13.99 8.30 12.36
CA ASP A 91 -13.71 9.18 13.52
C ASP A 91 -13.11 8.50 14.77
N ASP A 92 -13.24 7.18 14.93
CA ASP A 92 -12.63 6.40 16.03
C ASP A 92 -11.40 5.58 15.62
N TYR A 93 -10.85 5.81 14.43
CA TYR A 93 -9.74 5.04 13.87
C TYR A 93 -8.58 5.95 13.42
N TYR A 94 -7.37 5.41 13.41
CA TYR A 94 -6.18 6.08 12.87
C TYR A 94 -5.50 5.20 11.82
N ALA A 95 -4.82 5.83 10.87
CA ALA A 95 -4.02 5.14 9.86
C ALA A 95 -2.82 4.46 10.53
N GLU A 96 -2.63 3.16 10.31
CA GLU A 96 -1.49 2.42 10.86
C GLU A 96 -0.14 3.02 10.44
N HIS A 97 -0.09 3.50 9.20
CA HIS A 97 1.10 4.09 8.60
C HIS A 97 1.01 5.61 8.53
N LYS A 98 2.16 6.28 8.68
CA LYS A 98 2.25 7.75 8.68
C LYS A 98 1.67 8.33 7.39
N ASP A 99 0.97 9.46 7.54
CA ASP A 99 0.32 10.26 6.49
C ASP A 99 -0.85 9.61 5.74
N GLY A 100 -1.25 8.39 6.11
CA GLY A 100 -2.37 7.69 5.48
C GLY A 100 -2.19 7.56 3.97
N GLN A 101 -0.96 7.34 3.49
CA GLN A 101 -0.65 7.25 2.06
C GLN A 101 -0.23 5.84 1.68
N VAL A 102 -0.71 5.37 0.54
CA VAL A 102 -0.30 4.09 -0.07
C VAL A 102 0.15 4.30 -1.50
N THR A 103 1.05 3.44 -1.96
CA THR A 103 1.57 3.43 -3.32
C THR A 103 1.10 2.16 -4.02
N CYS A 104 0.67 2.27 -5.28
CA CYS A 104 0.41 1.10 -6.10
C CYS A 104 1.75 0.49 -6.53
N THR A 105 1.98 -0.77 -6.18
CA THR A 105 3.20 -1.52 -6.52
C THR A 105 2.86 -2.73 -7.38
N LYS A 106 3.87 -3.51 -7.78
CA LYS A 106 3.67 -4.78 -8.49
C LYS A 106 2.82 -5.77 -7.70
N ASP A 107 2.93 -5.71 -6.37
CA ASP A 107 2.26 -6.59 -5.40
C ASP A 107 0.97 -5.98 -4.82
N ASP A 108 0.38 -4.98 -5.49
CA ASP A 108 -0.78 -4.20 -5.03
C ASP A 108 -0.39 -3.04 -4.08
N TRP A 109 -1.34 -2.52 -3.30
CA TRP A 109 -1.15 -1.40 -2.38
C TRP A 109 -0.10 -1.65 -1.31
N SER A 110 0.94 -0.82 -1.30
CA SER A 110 2.00 -0.86 -0.29
C SER A 110 2.26 0.51 0.36
N PRO A 111 2.29 0.59 1.70
CA PRO A 111 1.86 -0.47 2.61
C PRO A 111 0.35 -0.77 2.48
N PRO A 112 -0.13 -1.94 2.92
CA PRO A 112 -1.56 -2.22 2.94
C PRO A 112 -2.32 -1.15 3.76
N PRO A 113 -3.39 -0.55 3.24
CA PRO A 113 -4.16 0.47 3.96
C PRO A 113 -4.91 -0.19 5.12
N ARG A 114 -4.64 0.24 6.35
CA ARG A 114 -5.28 -0.29 7.56
C ARG A 114 -5.64 0.84 8.52
N CYS A 115 -6.88 0.79 9.01
CA CYS A 115 -7.40 1.68 10.03
C CYS A 115 -7.46 0.93 11.36
N ILE A 116 -6.71 1.42 12.35
CA ILE A 116 -6.63 0.82 13.68
C ILE A 116 -7.53 1.61 14.63
N ARG A 117 -8.36 0.90 15.40
CA ARG A 117 -9.26 1.54 16.36
C ARG A 117 -8.44 2.28 17.41
N LYS A 118 -8.76 3.55 17.65
CA LYS A 118 -8.20 4.33 18.75
C LYS A 118 -8.58 3.63 20.06
N SER A 119 -7.60 3.19 20.82
CA SER A 119 -7.84 2.72 22.17
C SER A 119 -8.27 3.91 23.03
N LYS A 120 -9.49 3.86 23.56
CA LYS A 120 -9.86 4.78 24.66
C LYS A 120 -9.05 4.34 25.88
N CYS A 121 -8.24 5.23 26.42
CA CYS A 121 -7.60 4.98 27.71
C CYS A 121 -8.73 4.78 28.72
N ALA A 122 -8.96 3.55 29.16
CA ALA A 122 -9.89 3.31 30.25
C ALA A 122 -9.27 3.98 31.48
N ARG A 123 -9.98 4.93 32.10
CA ARG A 123 -9.66 5.33 33.48
C ARG A 123 -9.93 4.11 34.34
N ILE A 124 -8.96 3.21 34.44
CA ILE A 124 -8.95 2.23 35.51
C ILE A 124 -8.76 3.08 36.77
N LEU A 125 -9.85 3.27 37.52
CA LEU A 125 -9.75 3.64 38.93
C LEU A 125 -9.04 2.47 39.61
N LEU A 126 -7.71 2.45 39.56
CA LEU A 126 -6.91 1.63 40.44
C LEU A 126 -7.23 2.14 41.85
N ARG A 127 -8.20 1.51 42.50
CA ARG A 127 -8.37 1.63 43.96
C ARG A 127 -7.12 0.99 44.55
N PHE A 128 -6.04 1.76 44.65
CA PHE A 128 -4.93 1.40 45.50
C PHE A 128 -5.50 1.32 46.91
N LEU A 129 -5.76 0.11 47.40
CA LEU A 129 -5.83 -0.11 48.83
C LEU A 129 -4.42 0.21 49.33
N ALA A 130 -4.25 1.41 49.89
CA ALA A 130 -3.03 1.82 50.56
C ALA A 130 -2.82 0.86 51.73
N LYS A 131 -2.14 -0.27 51.48
CA LYS A 131 -1.62 -1.12 52.55
C LYS A 131 -0.39 -0.42 53.09
N THR A 132 -0.56 0.24 54.24
CA THR A 132 0.53 0.70 55.09
C THR A 132 1.16 -0.53 55.73
N ASP A 133 2.27 -1.04 55.18
CA ASP A 133 3.25 -1.72 56.02
C ASP A 133 4.68 -1.54 55.50
N LYS A 134 5.58 -1.27 56.45
CA LYS A 134 7.01 -1.03 56.25
C LYS A 134 7.71 -2.38 56.06
N SER A 135 7.85 -2.82 54.82
CA SER A 135 8.86 -3.84 54.49
C SER A 135 9.31 -3.69 53.05
N SER A 136 10.61 -3.50 52.87
CA SER A 136 11.32 -3.33 51.60
C SER A 136 10.79 -4.24 50.49
N PHE A 137 10.24 -3.65 49.44
CA PHE A 137 10.07 -4.29 48.15
C PHE A 137 10.39 -3.27 47.06
N TYR A 138 11.52 -3.45 46.38
CA TYR A 138 11.81 -2.81 45.11
C TYR A 138 10.68 -3.17 44.13
N PRO A 139 9.98 -2.23 43.47
CA PRO A 139 8.96 -2.60 42.50
C PRO A 139 9.63 -3.07 41.20
N LEU A 140 9.77 -4.40 41.06
CA LEU A 140 10.04 -5.08 39.79
C LEU A 140 8.78 -5.10 38.91
N THR A 141 8.32 -3.94 38.45
CA THR A 141 7.34 -3.89 37.35
C THR A 141 7.74 -2.81 36.38
N CYS A 142 8.24 -3.23 35.21
CA CYS A 142 8.34 -2.40 34.02
C CYS A 142 6.91 -2.02 33.59
N GLY A 143 6.37 -0.93 34.15
CA GLY A 143 5.01 -0.48 33.89
C GLY A 143 4.95 0.31 32.58
N MET A 144 4.07 -0.08 31.66
CA MET A 144 3.76 0.76 30.50
C MET A 144 2.83 1.90 30.94
N VAL A 145 3.26 3.15 30.76
CA VAL A 145 2.37 4.31 30.97
C VAL A 145 1.69 4.61 29.64
N CYS A 146 0.36 4.66 29.66
CA CYS A 146 -0.44 5.08 28.52
C CYS A 146 -0.50 6.62 28.49
N MET A 147 0.17 7.25 27.53
CA MET A 147 0.12 8.69 27.34
C MET A 147 -0.80 9.03 26.16
N THR A 148 -1.74 9.95 26.37
CA THR A 148 -2.50 10.57 25.29
C THR A 148 -1.65 11.66 24.66
N MET A 149 -1.20 11.44 23.44
CA MET A 149 -0.45 12.40 22.66
C MET A 149 -1.37 13.53 22.16
N SER A 150 -0.81 14.68 21.76
CA SER A 150 -1.57 15.86 21.31
C SER A 150 -2.41 15.62 20.04
N ASP A 151 -2.11 14.56 19.29
CA ASP A 151 -2.89 14.04 18.16
C ASP A 151 -4.08 13.15 18.61
N GLY A 152 -4.32 13.03 19.92
CA GLY A 152 -5.37 12.20 20.51
C GLY A 152 -5.05 10.69 20.53
N VAL A 153 -3.84 10.30 20.12
CA VAL A 153 -3.41 8.91 20.05
C VAL A 153 -2.82 8.47 21.38
N SER A 154 -3.31 7.35 21.92
CA SER A 154 -2.72 6.74 23.12
C SER A 154 -1.51 5.89 22.75
N ARG A 155 -0.34 6.16 23.33
CA ARG A 155 0.89 5.38 23.16
C ARG A 155 1.35 4.81 24.49
N TYR A 156 1.84 3.58 24.47
CA TYR A 156 2.45 2.94 25.63
C TYR A 156 3.96 3.23 25.63
N LEU A 157 4.45 3.89 26.67
CA LEU A 157 5.89 4.07 26.87
C LEU A 157 6.35 3.12 27.98
N SER A 158 7.43 2.37 27.70
CA SER A 158 8.13 1.55 28.68
C SER A 158 9.04 2.46 29.50
N PHE A 159 8.79 2.59 30.80
CA PHE A 159 9.74 3.23 31.70
C PHE A 159 10.72 2.17 32.22
N ALA A 160 11.97 2.25 31.77
CA ALA A 160 13.09 1.66 32.49
C ALA A 160 13.55 2.70 33.53
N GLY A 161 13.22 2.48 34.81
CA GLY A 161 13.67 3.36 35.89
C GLY A 161 15.18 3.24 36.13
N LEU A 162 15.84 4.37 36.36
CA LEU A 162 17.20 4.48 36.91
C LEU A 162 17.18 4.24 38.43
#